data_AF-A0A955A8T4-F1
#
_entry.id   AF-A0A955A8T4-F1
#
_cell.length_a   1.000
_cell.length_b   1.000
_cell.length_c   1.000
_cell.angle_alpha   90.00
_cell.angle_beta   90.00
_cell.angle_gamma   90.00
#
_symmetry.space_group_name_H-M   'P 1'
#
loop_
_entity.id
_entity.type
_entity.pdbx_description
1 polymer ?
#
loop_
_entity_poly.entity_id
_entity_poly.type
_entity_poly.pdbx_seq_one_letter_code
_entity_poly.pdbx_strand_id
1 'polypeptide(L)'
;EAVGSGRPNQGMAPETRGERVRTYRSEALIAEALAVSPQSYRLDIAGLPSGFMPLFAGGRNAFVPPGNQVVVHGGVSVEELIVPFVKVSYLS
;
A
#
# COMPACT_ATOMS: atom_id res chain seq x y z
N GLU A 1 -8.89 9.11 2.04
CA GLU A 1 -9.69 8.16 2.87
C GLU A 1 -9.73 6.79 2.21
N ALA A 2 -9.49 5.74 2.99
CA ALA A 2 -9.55 4.35 2.57
C ALA A 2 -10.44 3.52 3.51
N VAL A 3 -10.94 2.38 3.01
CA VAL A 3 -11.80 1.43 3.73
C VAL A 3 -11.04 0.13 3.94
N GLY A 4 -11.17 -0.44 5.14
CA GLY A 4 -10.57 -1.73 5.44
C GLY A 4 -11.12 -2.85 4.57
N SER A 5 -10.21 -3.66 4.03
CA SER A 5 -10.51 -4.89 3.30
C SER A 5 -10.02 -6.15 4.01
N GLY A 6 -9.53 -6.00 5.25
CA GLY A 6 -8.96 -7.09 6.04
C GLY A 6 -7.43 -7.09 6.03
N ARG A 7 -6.86 -7.88 6.94
CA ARG A 7 -5.41 -8.03 7.09
C ARG A 7 -5.02 -9.40 6.55
N PRO A 8 -4.23 -9.52 5.47
CA PRO A 8 -3.64 -10.80 5.10
C PRO A 8 -2.79 -11.30 6.28
N ASN A 9 -3.18 -12.45 6.84
CA ASN A 9 -2.55 -13.00 8.04
C ASN A 9 -2.77 -14.52 8.12
N GLN A 10 -1.88 -15.30 7.50
CA GLN A 10 -1.89 -16.77 7.52
C GLN A 10 -0.76 -17.34 8.41
N GLY A 11 -0.45 -16.67 9.52
CA GLY A 11 0.67 -17.04 10.39
C GLY A 11 2.04 -16.61 9.88
N MET A 12 2.14 -16.12 8.64
CA MET A 12 3.37 -15.56 8.10
C MET A 12 3.38 -14.03 8.21
N ALA A 13 4.44 -13.50 8.83
CA ALA A 13 4.56 -12.07 9.09
C ALA A 13 5.17 -11.37 7.87
N PRO A 14 4.50 -10.35 7.30
CA PRO A 14 5.21 -9.41 6.43
C PRO A 14 6.29 -8.69 7.25
N GLU A 15 7.36 -8.24 6.60
CA GLU A 15 8.43 -7.49 7.26
C GLU A 15 7.91 -6.16 7.79
N THR A 16 7.06 -5.51 6.99
CA THR A 16 6.33 -4.30 7.39
C THR A 16 4.82 -4.49 7.21
N ARG A 17 4.07 -4.02 8.20
CA ARG A 17 2.60 -4.12 8.29
C ARG A 17 1.93 -2.77 8.05
N GLY A 18 2.36 -2.04 7.01
CA GLY A 18 1.74 -0.77 6.66
C GLY A 18 0.27 -0.95 6.26
N GLU A 19 -0.52 0.10 6.45
CA GLU A 19 -1.97 0.08 6.17
C GLU A 19 -2.26 0.13 4.67
N ARG A 20 -1.37 0.69 3.85
CA ARG A 20 -1.48 0.69 2.39
C ARG A 20 -0.47 -0.20 1.68
N VAL A 21 0.66 -0.47 2.32
CA VAL A 21 1.73 -1.29 1.74
C VAL A 21 2.25 -2.27 2.77
N ARG A 22 2.35 -3.53 2.39
CA ARG A 22 3.04 -4.58 3.13
C ARG A 22 4.24 -5.06 2.35
N THR A 23 5.27 -5.52 3.02
CA THR A 23 6.50 -6.00 2.36
C THR A 23 6.80 -7.44 2.74
N TYR A 24 7.28 -8.21 1.78
CA TYR A 24 7.64 -9.62 1.93
C TYR A 24 9.05 -9.85 1.36
N ARG A 25 9.68 -10.96 1.77
CA ARG A 25 10.98 -11.43 1.26
C ARG A 25 10.94 -12.77 0.52
N SER A 26 9.75 -13.32 0.30
CA SER A 26 9.60 -14.59 -0.42
C SER A 26 8.39 -14.54 -1.34
N GLU A 27 8.62 -15.03 -2.57
CA GLU A 27 7.60 -15.11 -3.62
C GLU A 27 6.40 -15.94 -3.15
N ALA A 28 6.63 -16.99 -2.37
CA ALA A 28 5.55 -17.81 -1.81
C ALA A 28 4.67 -16.98 -0.86
N LEU A 29 5.27 -16.16 0.02
CA LEU A 29 4.53 -15.35 0.99
C LEU A 29 3.66 -14.29 0.29
N ILE A 30 4.23 -13.61 -0.70
CA ILE A 30 3.48 -12.56 -1.41
C ILE A 30 2.41 -13.15 -2.34
N ALA A 31 2.66 -14.30 -2.97
CA ALA A 31 1.67 -15.00 -3.77
C ALA A 31 0.46 -15.44 -2.92
N GLU A 32 0.72 -15.97 -1.73
CA GLU A 32 -0.32 -16.34 -0.78
C GLU A 32 -1.11 -15.11 -0.28
N ALA A 33 -0.41 -14.02 0.04
CA ALA A 33 -1.05 -12.77 0.45
C ALA A 33 -1.92 -12.16 -0.66
N LEU A 34 -1.47 -12.20 -1.92
CA LEU A 34 -2.25 -11.81 -3.10
C LEU A 34 -3.52 -12.66 -3.25
N ALA A 35 -3.41 -13.98 -3.07
CA ALA A 35 -4.54 -14.89 -3.22
C ALA A 35 -5.70 -14.61 -2.23
N VAL A 36 -5.37 -14.13 -1.03
CA VAL A 36 -6.38 -13.78 -0.01
C VAL A 36 -6.72 -12.29 0.05
N SER A 37 -6.09 -11.47 -0.77
CA SER A 37 -6.32 -10.01 -0.85
C SER A 37 -6.59 -9.63 -2.30
N PRO A 38 -7.77 -9.97 -2.86
CA PRO A 38 -8.07 -9.78 -4.29
C PRO A 38 -8.08 -8.31 -4.75
N GLN A 39 -8.18 -7.37 -3.80
CA GLN A 39 -8.07 -5.94 -4.06
C GLN A 39 -6.66 -5.39 -3.83
N SER A 40 -5.64 -6.25 -3.82
CA SER A 40 -4.24 -5.86 -3.73
C SER A 40 -3.49 -6.21 -5.00
N TYR A 41 -2.35 -5.57 -5.21
CA TYR A 41 -1.48 -5.85 -6.34
C TYR A 41 -0.02 -5.72 -5.94
N ARG A 42 0.84 -6.48 -6.63
CA ARG A 42 2.29 -6.30 -6.54
C ARG A 42 2.69 -5.21 -7.52
N LEU A 43 3.61 -4.36 -7.09
CA LEU A 43 4.20 -3.35 -7.96
C LEU A 43 5.70 -3.60 -8.05
N ASP A 44 6.17 -3.90 -9.25
CA ASP A 44 7.58 -4.09 -9.54
C ASP A 44 8.14 -2.75 -10.07
N ILE A 45 8.95 -2.08 -9.25
CA ILE A 45 9.50 -0.76 -9.55
C ILE A 45 11.02 -0.85 -9.54
N ALA A 46 11.65 -0.33 -10.59
CA ALA A 46 13.08 -0.12 -10.62
C ALA A 46 13.53 0.77 -9.45
N GLY A 47 14.61 0.38 -8.78
CA GLY A 47 15.17 1.13 -7.64
C GLY A 47 14.82 0.55 -6.26
N LEU A 48 13.99 -0.49 -6.18
CA LEU A 48 13.81 -1.24 -4.94
C LEU A 48 14.92 -2.30 -4.76
N PRO A 49 15.33 -2.61 -3.51
CA PRO A 49 16.33 -3.65 -3.25
C PRO A 49 15.88 -5.02 -3.76
N SER A 50 16.84 -5.88 -4.13
CA SER A 50 16.56 -7.28 -4.48
C SER A 50 15.84 -8.00 -3.35
N GLY A 51 14.75 -8.70 -3.67
CA GLY A 51 13.94 -9.42 -2.68
C GLY A 51 13.00 -8.56 -1.86
N PHE A 52 12.88 -7.25 -2.17
CA PHE A 52 11.86 -6.40 -1.61
C PHE A 52 10.56 -6.53 -2.41
N MET A 53 9.58 -7.23 -1.84
CA MET A 53 8.33 -7.57 -2.54
C MET A 53 7.16 -6.80 -1.92
N PRO A 54 6.81 -5.60 -2.44
CA PRO A 54 5.72 -4.81 -1.89
C PRO A 54 4.36 -5.28 -2.42
N LEU A 55 3.39 -5.36 -1.51
CA LEU A 55 1.99 -5.61 -1.78
C LEU A 55 1.19 -4.35 -1.43
N PHE A 56 0.59 -3.73 -2.43
CA PHE A 56 -0.18 -2.51 -2.28
C PHE A 56 -1.67 -2.83 -2.16
N ALA A 57 -2.35 -2.13 -1.26
CA ALA A 57 -3.81 -2.09 -1.25
C ALA A 57 -4.30 -1.24 -2.44
N GLY A 58 -5.17 -1.82 -3.26
CA GLY A 58 -5.72 -1.22 -4.47
C GLY A 58 -6.82 -0.22 -4.22
N GLY A 59 -6.91 0.80 -5.08
CA GLY A 59 -7.92 1.85 -4.99
C GLY A 59 -7.95 2.50 -3.61
N ARG A 60 -9.16 2.63 -3.04
CA ARG A 60 -9.42 3.19 -1.71
C ARG A 60 -9.46 2.13 -0.62
N ASN A 61 -8.69 1.04 -0.74
CA ASN A 61 -8.63 -0.02 0.28
C ASN A 61 -7.43 0.14 1.22
N ALA A 62 -7.53 -0.45 2.40
CA ALA A 62 -6.46 -0.52 3.39
C ALA A 62 -6.42 -1.88 4.10
N PHE A 63 -5.23 -2.32 4.51
CA PHE A 63 -4.99 -3.52 5.30
C PHE A 63 -5.34 -3.34 6.78
N VAL A 64 -6.58 -2.94 7.03
CA VAL A 64 -7.19 -2.75 8.36
C VAL A 64 -8.47 -3.59 8.42
N PRO A 65 -9.09 -3.78 9.61
CA PRO A 65 -10.31 -4.57 9.72
C PRO A 65 -11.40 -4.13 8.73
N PRO A 66 -12.17 -5.07 8.13
CA PRO A 66 -13.17 -4.75 7.12
C PRO A 66 -14.18 -3.68 7.59
N GLY A 67 -14.47 -2.71 6.73
CA GLY A 67 -15.44 -1.64 7.00
C GLY A 67 -14.89 -0.46 7.82
N ASN A 68 -13.71 -0.57 8.43
CA ASN A 68 -13.09 0.57 9.11
C ASN A 68 -12.66 1.63 8.10
N GLN A 69 -13.04 2.89 8.34
CA GLN A 69 -12.59 4.03 7.55
C GLN A 69 -11.34 4.63 8.18
N VAL A 70 -10.33 4.89 7.36
CA VAL A 70 -9.04 5.44 7.80
C VAL A 70 -8.54 6.52 6.84
N VAL A 71 -7.82 7.51 7.38
CA VAL A 71 -7.10 8.52 6.60
C VAL A 71 -5.63 8.12 6.57
N VAL A 72 -5.18 7.64 5.43
CA VAL A 72 -3.85 7.06 5.22
C VAL A 72 -3.34 7.39 3.81
N HIS A 73 -2.03 7.36 3.63
CA HIS A 73 -1.35 7.55 2.36
C HIS A 73 -0.38 6.38 2.08
N GLY A 74 0.28 6.41 0.93
CA GLY A 74 1.28 5.42 0.50
C GLY A 74 0.78 4.45 -0.58
N GLY A 75 -0.42 4.66 -1.14
CA GLY A 75 -0.86 4.04 -2.38
C GLY A 75 -0.37 4.82 -3.61
N VAL A 76 -0.58 4.23 -4.79
CA VAL A 76 -0.21 4.86 -6.09
C VAL A 76 -1.39 5.61 -6.74
N SER A 77 -2.39 5.98 -5.95
CA SER A 77 -3.57 6.66 -6.47
C SER A 77 -3.25 8.12 -6.81
N VAL A 78 -3.99 8.70 -7.76
CA VAL A 78 -3.69 10.03 -8.32
C VAL A 78 -3.67 11.11 -7.23
N GLU A 79 -4.55 10.98 -6.24
CA GLU A 79 -4.74 11.91 -5.13
C GLU A 79 -3.56 11.87 -4.13
N GLU A 80 -2.76 10.81 -4.18
CA GLU A 80 -1.56 10.64 -3.34
C GLU A 80 -0.28 10.98 -4.09
N LEU A 81 -0.30 10.95 -5.43
CA LEU A 81 0.84 11.30 -6.28
C LEU A 81 0.87 12.79 -6.66
N ILE A 82 -0.29 13.43 -6.82
CA ILE A 82 -0.38 14.86 -7.16
C ILE A 82 -0.44 15.67 -5.87
N VAL A 83 0.63 16.40 -5.59
CA VAL A 83 0.71 17.31 -4.45
C VAL A 83 0.60 18.77 -4.91
N PRO A 84 -0.11 19.64 -4.18
CA PRO A 84 -0.13 21.06 -4.50
C PRO A 84 1.28 21.66 -4.46
N PHE A 85 1.69 22.30 -5.55
CA PHE A 85 2.89 23.13 -5.58
C PHE A 85 2.49 24.60 -5.62
N VAL A 86 2.83 25.35 -4.58
CA VAL A 86 2.48 26.76 -4.46
C VAL A 86 3.74 27.61 -4.48
N LYS A 87 3.81 28.57 -5.39
CA LYS A 87 4.86 29.59 -5.43
C LYS A 87 4.31 30.90 -4.85
N VAL A 88 4.89 31.37 -3.75
CA VAL A 88 4.54 32.65 -3.13
C VAL A 88 5.46 33.74 -3.67
N SER A 89 4.88 34.87 -4.08
CA SER A 89 5.60 36.08 -4.50
C SER A 89 5.00 37.29 -3.80
N TYR A 90 5.86 38.17 -3.30
CA TYR A 90 5.46 39.46 -2.75
C TYR A 90 5.50 40.52 -3.85
N LEU A 91 4.51 41.40 -3.88
CA LEU A 91 4.56 42.61 -4.70
C LEU A 91 5.43 43.63 -3.96
N SER A 92 6.50 44.07 -4.62
CA SER A 92 7.30 45.23 -4.21
C SER A 92 6.65 46.53 -4.65
#